data_AF-A0A650CGQ8-F1
#
_entry.id   AF-A0A650CGQ8-F1
#
_cell.length_a   1.000
_cell.length_b   1.000
_cell.length_c   1.000
_cell.angle_alpha   90.00
_cell.angle_beta   90.00
_cell.angle_gamma   90.00
#
_symmetry.space_group_name_H-M   'P 1'
#
loop_
_entity.id
_entity.type
_entity.pdbx_description
1 polymer ?
#
loop_
_entity_poly.entity_id
_entity_poly.type
_entity_poly.pdbx_seq_one_letter_code
_entity_poly.pdbx_strand_id
1 'polypeptide(L)'
;MLNELLDIIHDLNEDRIIEAANKTLQLIKDKDEEDIIKIAAEIEKEIRAIKEDDEIYYIVKPETLEELKRINQELKDVRMRKIKVLIKDILKRLSNNNVIIVEALKPKTEIRPHTYI
;
A
#
# COMPACT_ATOMS: atom_id res chain seq x y z
N MET A 1 10.86 1.57 -17.04
CA MET A 1 11.20 1.56 -15.60
C MET A 1 10.83 2.86 -14.88
N LEU A 2 11.43 4.02 -15.19
CA LEU A 2 11.13 5.27 -14.45
C LEU A 2 9.63 5.66 -14.50
N ASN A 3 9.02 5.64 -15.67
CA ASN A 3 7.59 5.96 -15.83
C ASN A 3 6.67 5.00 -15.07
N GLU A 4 7.02 3.71 -15.01
CA GLU A 4 6.26 2.71 -14.26
C GLU A 4 6.35 2.95 -12.76
N LEU A 5 7.53 3.31 -12.25
CA LEU A 5 7.70 3.69 -10.85
C LEU A 5 6.89 4.96 -10.51
N LEU A 6 6.89 5.97 -11.40
CA LEU A 6 6.11 7.20 -11.22
C LEU A 6 4.60 6.95 -11.25
N ASP A 7 4.13 6.05 -12.11
CA ASP A 7 2.73 5.65 -12.19
C ASP A 7 2.27 4.95 -10.90
N ILE A 8 3.10 4.06 -10.33
CA ILE A 8 2.82 3.47 -9.01
C ILE A 8 2.77 4.54 -7.92
N ILE A 9 3.70 5.51 -7.93
CA ILE A 9 3.73 6.60 -6.95
C ILE A 9 2.49 7.50 -7.07
N HIS A 10 2.03 7.74 -8.30
CA HIS A 10 0.81 8.49 -8.55
C HIS A 10 -0.40 7.81 -7.89
N ASP A 11 -0.55 6.49 -8.07
CA ASP A 11 -1.62 5.73 -7.41
C ASP A 11 -1.53 5.78 -5.87
N LEU A 12 -0.32 5.69 -5.30
CA LEU A 12 -0.12 5.83 -3.85
C LEU A 12 -0.48 7.22 -3.31
N ASN A 13 -0.33 8.26 -4.12
CA ASN A 13 -0.66 9.64 -3.78
C ASN A 13 -2.16 9.93 -3.89
N GLU A 14 -2.88 9.17 -4.70
CA GLU A 14 -4.34 9.22 -4.81
C GLU A 14 -5.04 8.20 -3.87
N ASP A 15 -4.29 7.60 -2.96
CA ASP A 15 -4.74 6.54 -2.03
C ASP A 15 -5.40 5.33 -2.72
N ARG A 16 -5.06 5.09 -4.00
CA ARG A 16 -5.39 3.89 -4.78
C ARG A 16 -4.39 2.77 -4.48
N ILE A 17 -4.38 2.33 -3.22
CA ILE A 17 -3.33 1.46 -2.68
C ILE A 17 -3.35 0.06 -3.33
N ILE A 18 -4.53 -0.49 -3.61
CA ILE A 18 -4.67 -1.83 -4.21
C ILE A 18 -4.19 -1.81 -5.67
N GLU A 19 -4.53 -0.76 -6.41
CA GLU A 19 -4.06 -0.52 -7.78
C GLU A 19 -2.54 -0.39 -7.81
N ALA A 20 -1.97 0.43 -6.93
CA ALA A 20 -0.53 0.58 -6.78
C ALA A 20 0.16 -0.76 -6.45
N ALA A 21 -0.45 -1.56 -5.57
CA ALA A 21 0.06 -2.86 -5.18
C ALA A 21 0.09 -3.83 -6.36
N ASN A 22 -0.99 -3.93 -7.13
CA ASN A 22 -1.07 -4.80 -8.30
C ASN A 22 -0.04 -4.40 -9.37
N LYS A 23 0.11 -3.10 -9.65
CA LYS A 23 1.15 -2.60 -10.57
C LYS A 23 2.56 -2.92 -10.07
N THR A 24 2.79 -2.81 -8.76
CA THR A 24 4.08 -3.15 -8.14
C THR A 24 4.40 -4.63 -8.29
N LEU A 25 3.44 -5.52 -8.00
CA LEU A 25 3.59 -6.97 -8.16
C LEU A 25 3.85 -7.35 -9.62
N GLN A 26 3.17 -6.69 -10.56
CA GLN A 26 3.40 -6.90 -11.99
C GLN A 26 4.83 -6.47 -12.41
N LEU A 27 5.32 -5.34 -11.90
CA LEU A 27 6.65 -4.81 -12.21
C LEU A 27 7.78 -5.72 -11.73
N ILE A 28 7.57 -6.45 -10.63
CA ILE A 28 8.59 -7.32 -10.01
C ILE A 28 8.40 -8.80 -10.32
N LYS A 29 7.44 -9.17 -11.17
CA LYS A 29 7.08 -10.56 -11.45
C LYS A 29 8.26 -11.40 -11.97
N ASP A 30 9.16 -10.79 -12.73
CA ASP A 30 10.32 -11.45 -13.35
C ASP A 30 11.63 -11.16 -12.60
N LYS A 31 11.56 -10.73 -11.34
CA LYS A 31 12.73 -10.45 -10.49
C LYS A 31 13.09 -11.69 -9.67
N ASP A 32 14.38 -12.04 -9.66
CA ASP A 32 14.92 -13.16 -8.86
C ASP A 32 15.49 -12.72 -7.49
N GLU A 33 15.37 -11.44 -7.13
CA GLU A 33 15.88 -10.92 -5.86
C GLU A 33 15.01 -11.43 -4.69
N GLU A 34 15.54 -12.33 -3.86
CA GLU A 34 14.81 -13.00 -2.76
C GLU A 34 14.11 -12.02 -1.81
N ASP A 35 14.77 -10.91 -1.46
CA ASP A 35 14.20 -9.86 -0.62
C ASP A 35 12.93 -9.25 -1.24
N ILE A 36 12.97 -8.96 -2.55
CA ILE A 36 11.84 -8.38 -3.28
C ILE A 36 10.69 -9.38 -3.34
N ILE A 37 10.99 -10.66 -3.58
CA ILE A 37 10.01 -11.75 -3.62
C ILE A 37 9.32 -11.89 -2.25
N LYS A 38 10.06 -11.83 -1.14
CA LYS A 38 9.47 -11.89 0.21
C LYS A 38 8.53 -10.73 0.49
N ILE A 39 8.90 -9.51 0.08
CA ILE A 39 8.05 -8.33 0.23
C ILE A 39 6.80 -8.46 -0.65
N ALA A 40 6.94 -8.96 -1.89
CA ALA A 40 5.84 -9.22 -2.80
C ALA A 40 4.81 -10.20 -2.20
N ALA A 41 5.28 -11.32 -1.65
CA ALA A 41 4.42 -12.31 -1.00
C ALA A 41 3.65 -11.74 0.20
N GLU A 42 4.28 -10.86 0.98
CA GLU A 42 3.60 -10.20 2.09
C GLU A 42 2.54 -9.20 1.59
N ILE A 43 2.78 -8.48 0.49
CA ILE A 43 1.77 -7.62 -0.16
C ILE A 43 0.58 -8.47 -0.63
N GLU A 44 0.82 -9.59 -1.33
CA GLU A 44 -0.24 -10.49 -1.81
C GLU A 44 -1.10 -11.03 -0.67
N LYS A 45 -0.46 -11.44 0.44
CA LYS A 45 -1.12 -11.92 1.64
C LYS A 45 -2.06 -10.86 2.22
N GLU A 46 -1.62 -9.60 2.31
CA GLU A 46 -2.48 -8.52 2.83
C GLU A 46 -3.64 -8.20 1.89
N ILE A 47 -3.42 -8.18 0.57
CA ILE A 47 -4.50 -8.01 -0.42
C ILE A 47 -5.54 -9.12 -0.27
N ARG A 48 -5.10 -10.36 -0.08
CA ARG A 48 -6.00 -11.50 0.10
C ARG A 48 -6.82 -11.36 1.38
N ALA A 49 -6.17 -11.03 2.49
CA ALA A 49 -6.86 -10.88 3.77
C ALA A 49 -7.94 -9.78 3.72
N ILE A 50 -7.68 -8.65 3.04
CA ILE A 50 -8.68 -7.59 2.84
C ILE A 50 -9.94 -8.09 2.11
N LYS A 51 -9.81 -9.10 1.24
CA LYS A 51 -10.94 -9.66 0.47
C LYS A 51 -11.72 -10.73 1.23
N GLU A 52 -11.08 -11.43 2.17
CA GLU A 52 -11.65 -12.58 2.88
C GLU A 52 -12.44 -12.17 4.15
N ASP A 53 -12.22 -10.97 4.69
CA ASP A 53 -12.82 -10.51 5.95
C ASP A 53 -14.37 -10.38 5.92
N ASP A 54 -15.02 -10.41 4.74
CA ASP A 54 -16.46 -10.23 4.60
C ASP A 54 -17.29 -11.51 4.83
N GLU A 55 -16.67 -12.70 4.69
CA GLU A 55 -17.39 -13.97 4.78
C GLU A 55 -17.90 -14.28 6.20
N ILE A 56 -17.18 -13.80 7.22
CA ILE A 56 -17.51 -14.08 8.63
C ILE A 56 -18.80 -13.36 9.09
N TYR A 57 -19.20 -12.28 8.40
CA TYR A 57 -20.37 -11.48 8.79
C TYR A 57 -21.69 -12.25 8.68
N TYR A 58 -21.76 -13.29 7.87
CA TYR A 58 -22.96 -14.11 7.71
C TYR A 58 -23.17 -15.13 8.85
N ILE A 59 -22.15 -15.35 9.68
CA ILE A 59 -22.14 -16.38 10.72
C ILE A 59 -22.31 -15.75 12.11
N VAL A 60 -21.85 -14.52 12.27
CA VAL A 60 -21.77 -13.83 13.56
C VAL A 60 -23.14 -13.36 14.02
N LYS A 61 -23.38 -13.45 15.33
CA LYS A 61 -24.64 -13.03 15.92
C LYS A 61 -24.87 -11.52 15.76
N PRO A 62 -26.12 -11.05 15.62
CA PRO A 62 -26.42 -9.64 15.42
C PRO A 62 -25.85 -8.72 16.50
N GLU A 63 -25.78 -9.17 17.76
CA GLU A 63 -25.37 -8.33 18.89
C GLU A 63 -23.89 -7.95 18.86
N THR A 64 -23.05 -8.72 18.17
CA THR A 64 -21.60 -8.49 18.05
C THR A 64 -21.19 -8.08 16.63
N LEU A 65 -22.13 -8.08 15.68
CA LEU A 65 -21.84 -7.88 14.26
C LEU A 65 -21.27 -6.48 13.98
N GLU A 66 -21.88 -5.44 14.55
CA GLU A 66 -21.44 -4.05 14.31
C GLU A 66 -20.06 -3.78 14.92
N GLU A 67 -19.76 -4.36 16.08
CA GLU A 67 -18.43 -4.29 16.68
C GLU A 67 -17.39 -4.99 15.78
N LEU A 68 -17.72 -6.17 15.25
CA LEU A 68 -16.84 -6.90 14.35
C LEU A 68 -16.58 -6.14 13.05
N LYS A 69 -17.61 -5.55 12.43
CA LYS A 69 -17.46 -4.70 11.23
C LYS A 69 -16.51 -3.54 11.48
N ARG A 70 -16.65 -2.87 12.64
CA ARG A 70 -15.75 -1.78 13.03
C ARG A 70 -14.30 -2.28 13.15
N ILE A 71 -14.07 -3.39 13.85
CA ILE A 71 -12.74 -3.98 14.01
C ILE A 71 -12.14 -4.35 12.65
N ASN A 72 -12.92 -5.00 11.77
CA ASN A 72 -12.45 -5.38 10.44
C ASN A 72 -12.15 -4.16 9.57
N GLN A 73 -12.92 -3.07 9.69
CA GLN A 73 -12.61 -1.82 9.01
C GLN A 73 -11.29 -1.21 9.52
N GLU A 74 -11.06 -1.18 10.84
CA GLU A 74 -9.79 -0.72 11.42
C GLU A 74 -8.61 -1.59 10.96
N LEU A 75 -8.79 -2.91 10.92
CA LEU A 75 -7.80 -3.85 10.40
C LEU A 75 -7.51 -3.57 8.93
N LYS A 76 -8.53 -3.38 8.09
CA LYS A 76 -8.37 -3.02 6.69
C LYS A 76 -7.53 -1.75 6.51
N ASP A 77 -7.77 -0.72 7.31
CA ASP A 77 -7.00 0.53 7.26
C ASP A 77 -5.53 0.33 7.69
N VAL A 78 -5.28 -0.53 8.68
CA VAL A 78 -3.92 -0.93 9.06
C VAL A 78 -3.24 -1.71 7.94
N ARG A 79 -3.92 -2.67 7.31
CA ARG A 79 -3.39 -3.47 6.19
C ARG A 79 -3.06 -2.59 4.99
N MET A 80 -3.93 -1.64 4.64
CA MET A 80 -3.69 -0.67 3.56
C MET A 80 -2.44 0.18 3.83
N ARG A 81 -2.25 0.67 5.06
CA ARG A 81 -1.03 1.38 5.45
C ARG A 81 0.22 0.51 5.38
N LYS A 82 0.12 -0.76 5.80
CA LYS A 82 1.21 -1.73 5.68
C LYS A 82 1.61 -1.94 4.22
N ILE A 83 0.64 -2.19 3.33
CA ILE A 83 0.88 -2.33 1.88
C ILE A 83 1.58 -1.08 1.33
N LYS A 84 1.10 0.12 1.67
CA LYS A 84 1.72 1.40 1.27
C LYS A 84 3.20 1.46 1.65
N VAL A 85 3.55 1.04 2.86
CA VAL A 85 4.96 1.01 3.33
C VAL A 85 5.80 0.00 2.53
N LEU A 86 5.27 -1.22 2.31
CA LEU A 86 5.97 -2.27 1.57
C LEU A 86 6.24 -1.87 0.11
N ILE A 87 5.26 -1.26 -0.56
CA ILE A 87 5.42 -0.72 -1.92
C ILE A 87 6.53 0.34 -1.93
N LYS A 88 6.54 1.27 -0.98
CA LYS A 88 7.58 2.31 -0.90
C LYS A 88 8.97 1.71 -0.74
N ASP A 89 9.12 0.61 -0.01
CA ASP A 89 10.42 -0.08 0.12
C ASP A 89 10.87 -0.69 -1.21
N ILE A 90 9.98 -1.40 -1.90
CA ILE A 90 10.26 -1.95 -3.24
C ILE A 90 10.65 -0.84 -4.21
N LEU A 91 9.90 0.26 -4.25
CA LEU A 91 10.19 1.38 -5.16
C LEU A 91 11.57 1.98 -4.90
N LYS A 92 11.97 2.14 -3.62
CA LYS A 92 13.32 2.61 -3.27
C LYS A 92 14.40 1.67 -3.79
N ARG A 93 14.24 0.36 -3.56
CA ARG A 93 15.18 -0.67 -4.03
C ARG A 93 15.30 -0.66 -5.55
N LEU A 94 14.17 -0.67 -6.27
CA LEU A 94 14.14 -0.64 -7.73
C LEU A 94 14.70 0.67 -8.31
N SER A 95 14.59 1.78 -7.58
CA SER A 95 15.05 3.09 -8.06
C SER A 95 16.57 3.25 -8.06
N ASN A 96 17.33 2.38 -7.39
CA ASN A 96 18.78 2.51 -7.21
C ASN A 96 19.20 3.93 -6.76
N ASN A 97 18.50 4.50 -5.76
CA ASN A 97 18.69 5.87 -5.27
C ASN A 97 18.43 6.99 -6.29
N ASN A 98 17.56 6.76 -7.29
CA ASN A 98 17.12 7.83 -8.18
C ASN A 98 16.44 8.95 -7.37
N VAL A 99 17.04 10.14 -7.41
CA VAL A 99 16.60 11.31 -6.62
C VAL A 99 15.15 11.68 -6.89
N ILE A 100 14.68 11.60 -8.15
CA ILE A 100 13.30 11.94 -8.52
C ILE A 100 12.32 11.02 -7.79
N ILE A 101 12.60 9.71 -7.78
CA ILE A 101 11.76 8.72 -7.09
C ILE A 101 11.79 8.92 -5.58
N VAL A 102 12.98 9.13 -5.02
CA VAL A 102 13.15 9.34 -3.57
C VAL A 102 12.38 10.58 -3.09
N GLU A 103 12.46 11.70 -3.83
CA GLU A 103 11.69 12.91 -3.52
C GLU A 103 10.18 12.70 -3.69
N ALA A 104 9.75 12.00 -4.74
CA ALA A 104 8.33 11.74 -4.99
C ALA A 104 7.69 10.81 -3.94
N LEU A 105 8.48 10.01 -3.23
CA LEU A 105 8.02 9.11 -2.15
C LEU A 105 7.89 9.80 -0.78
N LYS A 106 8.50 10.98 -0.61
CA LYS A 106 8.40 11.75 0.63
C LYS A 106 6.94 12.16 0.87
N PRO A 107 6.51 12.25 2.14
CA PRO A 107 5.22 12.85 2.46
C PRO A 107 5.19 14.25 1.85
N LYS A 108 4.09 14.63 1.19
CA LYS A 108 3.90 16.04 0.82
C LYS A 108 3.90 16.83 2.12
N THR A 109 4.98 17.56 2.37
CA THR A 109 5.02 18.52 3.47
C THR A 109 3.93 19.53 3.16
N GLU A 110 2.89 19.61 3.99
CA GLU A 110 1.99 20.76 3.96
C GLU A 110 2.85 21.99 4.25
N ILE A 111 3.24 22.72 3.20
CA ILE A 111 3.77 24.06 3.35
C ILE A 111 2.56 24.88 3.83
N ARG A 112 2.37 24.94 5.15
CA ARG A 112 1.48 25.95 5.73
C ARG A 112 2.13 27.30 5.40
N PRO A 113 1.52 28.14 4.54
CA PRO A 113 2.08 29.47 4.31
C PRO A 113 2.14 30.17 5.67
N HIS A 114 3.34 30.54 6.11
CA HIS A 114 3.50 31.44 7.23
C HIS A 114 2.98 32.80 6.78
N THR A 115 1.71 33.08 7.05
CA THR A 115 1.20 34.44 7.03
C THR A 115 1.90 35.16 8.18
N TYR A 116 2.95 35.92 7.88
CA TYR A 116 3.42 36.96 8.78
C TYR A 116 2.30 38.00 8.86
N ILE A 117 1.69 38.13 10.05
CA ILE A 117 0.76 39.21 10.40
C ILE A 117 1.58 40.35 10.98
#